data_AF-A0A7W0WYL9-F1
#
_entry.id   AF-A0A7W0WYL9-F1
#
_cell.length_a   1.000
_cell.length_b   1.000
_cell.length_c   1.000
_cell.angle_alpha   90.00
_cell.angle_beta   90.00
_cell.angle_gamma   90.00
#
_symmetry.space_group_name_H-M   'P 1'
#
loop_
_entity.id
_entity.type
_entity.pdbx_description
1 polymer ?
#
loop_
_entity_poly.entity_id
_entity_poly.type
_entity_poly.pdbx_seq_one_letter_code
_entity_poly.pdbx_strand_id
1 'polypeptide(L)'
;MHGVLVLDKPPNLSSAAAVDHVKRALGAARAGHGGTLDPIATGVLAVCIDAATKLAPYLLADDKAYEAEGLFGVETDTLDRGGRVLRESAVDVTEAALRDAIAKRIGEQEQIPPMFSALKQGGRRLYHLARAG
;
A
#
# COMPACT_ATOMS: atom_id res chain seq x y z
N MET A 1 -24.57 7.86 9.82
CA MET A 1 -24.08 6.64 10.51
C MET A 1 -22.66 6.93 10.97
N HIS A 2 -22.23 6.52 12.16
CA HIS A 2 -20.85 6.77 12.61
C HIS A 2 -20.19 5.44 12.94
N GLY A 3 -19.11 5.09 12.25
CA GLY A 3 -18.45 3.81 12.46
C GLY A 3 -17.29 3.56 11.51
N VAL A 4 -16.66 2.40 11.67
CA VAL A 4 -15.59 1.92 10.80
C VAL A 4 -16.12 0.70 10.04
N LEU A 5 -16.07 0.75 8.71
CA LEU A 5 -16.33 -0.37 7.83
C LEU A 5 -15.00 -1.06 7.50
N VAL A 6 -14.91 -2.35 7.79
CA VAL A 6 -13.78 -3.19 7.37
C VAL A 6 -14.08 -3.69 5.96
N LEU A 7 -13.51 -3.04 4.95
CA LEU A 7 -13.70 -3.41 3.55
C LEU A 7 -12.59 -4.40 3.15
N ASP A 8 -12.96 -5.51 2.51
CA ASP A 8 -12.01 -6.27 1.69
C ASP A 8 -11.89 -5.59 0.31
N LYS A 9 -10.82 -4.83 0.10
CA LYS A 9 -10.61 -4.03 -1.10
C LYS A 9 -10.32 -4.96 -2.28
N PRO A 10 -11.10 -4.92 -3.37
CA PRO A 10 -10.80 -5.72 -4.54
C PRO A 10 -9.51 -5.25 -5.24
N PRO A 11 -8.91 -6.08 -6.10
CA PRO A 11 -7.76 -5.69 -6.89
C PRO A 11 -8.17 -4.65 -7.95
N ASN A 12 -7.19 -3.94 -8.49
CA ASN A 12 -7.32 -2.90 -9.53
C ASN A 12 -8.18 -1.69 -9.10
N LEU A 13 -8.46 -1.54 -7.82
CA LEU A 13 -9.18 -0.41 -7.25
C LEU A 13 -8.25 0.40 -6.33
N SER A 14 -8.17 1.71 -6.53
CA SER A 14 -7.44 2.57 -5.60
C SER A 14 -8.19 2.68 -4.26
N SER A 15 -7.44 2.86 -3.17
CA SER A 15 -8.05 3.06 -1.85
C SER A 15 -9.01 4.26 -1.82
N ALA A 16 -8.70 5.35 -2.54
CA ALA A 16 -9.59 6.50 -2.66
C ALA A 16 -10.91 6.16 -3.36
N ALA A 17 -10.85 5.43 -4.49
CA ALA A 17 -12.05 5.00 -5.21
C ALA A 17 -12.91 4.04 -4.37
N ALA A 18 -12.29 3.17 -3.57
CA ALA A 18 -12.98 2.30 -2.63
C ALA A 18 -13.73 3.11 -1.55
N VAL A 19 -13.08 4.12 -0.96
CA VAL A 19 -13.72 5.04 0.00
C VAL A 19 -14.89 5.80 -0.64
N ASP A 20 -14.74 6.29 -1.87
CA ASP A 20 -15.80 7.01 -2.59
C ASP A 20 -17.01 6.10 -2.89
N HIS A 21 -16.77 4.83 -3.18
CA HIS A 21 -17.82 3.84 -3.35
C HIS A 21 -18.59 3.64 -2.03
N VAL A 22 -17.88 3.39 -0.93
CA VAL A 22 -18.47 3.21 0.40
C VAL A 22 -19.25 4.45 0.85
N LYS A 23 -18.68 5.65 0.68
CA LYS A 23 -19.32 6.91 1.04
C LYS A 23 -20.68 7.07 0.35
N ARG A 24 -20.73 6.81 -0.96
CA ARG A 24 -21.96 6.90 -1.76
C ARG A 24 -22.97 5.84 -1.36
N ALA A 25 -22.53 4.58 -1.21
CA ALA A 25 -23.40 3.48 -0.83
C ALA A 25 -24.09 3.69 0.52
N LEU A 26 -23.40 4.34 1.46
CA LEU A 26 -23.93 4.60 2.81
C LEU A 26 -24.58 5.98 2.96
N GLY A 27 -24.62 6.81 1.91
CA GLY A 27 -25.12 8.18 2.00
C GLY A 27 -24.38 9.05 3.03
N ALA A 28 -23.09 8.77 3.26
CA ALA A 28 -22.32 9.40 4.31
C ALA A 28 -21.88 10.82 3.91
N ALA A 29 -21.87 11.74 4.87
CA ALA A 29 -21.39 13.10 4.64
C ALA A 29 -19.87 13.10 4.43
N ARG A 30 -19.14 12.29 5.20
CA ARG A 30 -17.68 12.16 5.14
C ARG A 30 -17.24 10.70 5.23
N ALA A 31 -16.15 10.36 4.53
CA ALA A 31 -15.48 9.08 4.66
C ALA A 31 -13.97 9.26 4.46
N GLY A 32 -13.16 8.39 5.08
CA GLY A 32 -11.71 8.34 4.93
C GLY A 32 -11.17 6.95 5.31
N HIS A 33 -9.94 6.62 4.95
CA HIS A 33 -9.36 5.30 5.26
C HIS A 33 -8.21 5.38 6.28
N GLY A 34 -7.98 4.27 6.99
CA GLY A 34 -6.91 4.11 7.99
C GLY A 34 -5.55 3.71 7.42
N GLY A 35 -5.42 3.46 6.11
CA GLY A 35 -4.16 3.11 5.46
C GLY A 35 -4.35 2.90 3.97
N THR A 36 -3.38 3.28 3.15
CA THR A 36 -3.49 3.10 1.69
C THR A 36 -3.04 1.70 1.33
N LEU A 37 -3.88 0.99 0.56
CA LEU A 37 -3.47 -0.18 -0.22
C LEU A 37 -3.27 0.24 -1.69
N ASP A 38 -2.19 -0.26 -2.28
CA ASP A 38 -1.92 -0.08 -3.70
C ASP A 38 -3.03 -0.71 -4.58
N PRO A 39 -3.22 -0.23 -5.81
CA PRO A 39 -4.28 -0.75 -6.68
C PRO A 39 -4.20 -2.26 -6.89
N ILE A 40 -3.00 -2.83 -7.01
CA ILE A 40 -2.80 -4.26 -7.24
C ILE A 40 -3.07 -5.12 -6.00
N ALA A 41 -2.98 -4.51 -4.80
CA ALA A 41 -3.16 -5.20 -3.54
C ALA A 41 -4.65 -5.44 -3.26
N THR A 42 -4.95 -6.45 -2.44
CA THR A 42 -6.29 -6.75 -1.94
C THR A 42 -6.28 -6.82 -0.42
N GLY A 43 -7.43 -7.01 0.21
CA GLY A 43 -7.52 -7.20 1.65
C GLY A 43 -7.98 -5.96 2.40
N VAL A 44 -7.63 -5.91 3.69
CA VAL A 44 -8.29 -5.04 4.66
C VAL A 44 -8.02 -3.55 4.42
N LEU A 45 -9.09 -2.81 4.11
CA LEU A 45 -9.13 -1.35 4.08
C LEU A 45 -10.15 -0.86 5.11
N ALA A 46 -9.67 -0.34 6.24
CA ALA A 46 -10.54 0.25 7.25
C ALA A 46 -11.06 1.62 6.79
N VAL A 47 -12.36 1.71 6.48
CA VAL A 47 -13.05 2.92 6.02
C VAL A 47 -13.84 3.54 7.17
N CYS A 48 -13.39 4.69 7.65
CA CYS A 48 -14.03 5.47 8.69
C CYS A 48 -15.13 6.36 8.11
N ILE A 49 -16.32 6.34 8.73
CA ILE A 49 -17.53 7.04 8.28
C ILE A 49 -17.91 8.17 9.23
N ASP A 50 -18.19 9.34 8.67
CA ASP A 50 -18.64 10.54 9.38
C ASP A 50 -17.76 10.87 10.61
N ALA A 51 -18.30 10.84 11.82
CA ALA A 51 -17.56 11.18 13.04
C ALA A 51 -16.38 10.23 13.32
N ALA A 52 -16.46 8.98 12.84
CA ALA A 52 -15.39 7.99 13.02
C ALA A 52 -14.15 8.32 12.18
N THR A 53 -14.21 9.26 11.23
CA THR A 53 -13.01 9.75 10.51
C THR A 53 -11.92 10.28 11.45
N LYS A 54 -12.29 10.67 12.68
CA LYS A 54 -11.36 11.02 13.77
C LYS A 54 -10.48 9.85 14.23
N LEU A 55 -10.85 8.61 13.92
CA LEU A 55 -10.10 7.40 14.27
C LEU A 55 -8.99 7.07 13.25
N ALA A 56 -9.04 7.65 12.05
CA ALA A 56 -8.11 7.32 10.97
C ALA A 56 -6.63 7.46 11.35
N PRO A 57 -6.18 8.48 12.13
CA PRO A 57 -4.79 8.57 12.56
C PRO A 57 -4.32 7.40 13.43
N TYR A 58 -5.19 6.85 14.28
CA TYR A 58 -4.86 5.72 15.15
C TYR A 58 -4.73 4.43 14.34
N LEU A 59 -5.65 4.20 13.40
CA LEU A 59 -5.58 3.06 12.48
C LEU A 59 -4.34 3.13 11.57
N LEU A 60 -3.93 4.35 11.19
CA LEU A 60 -2.72 4.56 10.39
C LEU A 60 -1.44 4.23 11.16
N ALA A 61 -1.43 4.43 12.47
CA ALA A 61 -0.29 4.14 13.34
C ALA A 61 -0.22 2.67 13.81
N ASP A 62 -1.29 1.89 13.64
CA ASP A 62 -1.36 0.51 14.10
C ASP A 62 -0.42 -0.45 13.33
N ASP A 63 -0.24 -1.67 13.79
CA ASP A 63 0.51 -2.69 13.07
C ASP A 63 -0.28 -3.22 11.86
N LYS A 64 0.44 -3.73 10.85
CA LYS A 64 -0.15 -4.34 9.65
C LYS A 64 0.55 -5.65 9.32
N ALA A 65 -0.24 -6.62 8.88
CA ALA A 65 0.24 -7.90 8.37
C ALA A 65 -0.07 -7.99 6.87
N TYR A 66 0.88 -8.52 6.11
CA TYR A 66 0.77 -8.70 4.67
C TYR A 66 1.20 -10.11 4.28
N GLU A 67 0.53 -10.66 3.28
CA GLU A 67 1.01 -11.78 2.49
C GLU A 67 1.44 -11.25 1.13
N ALA A 68 2.64 -11.64 0.68
CA ALA A 68 3.23 -11.13 -0.55
C ALA A 68 4.03 -12.22 -1.26
N GLU A 69 4.02 -12.15 -2.59
CA GLU A 69 4.84 -12.95 -3.46
C GLU A 69 5.83 -12.04 -4.21
N GLY A 70 7.09 -12.45 -4.28
CA GLY A 70 8.14 -11.73 -5.01
C GLY A 70 8.65 -12.55 -6.19
N LEU A 71 8.97 -11.88 -7.29
CA LEU A 71 9.65 -12.47 -8.44
C LEU A 71 11.12 -12.05 -8.43
N PHE A 72 12.02 -13.00 -8.25
CA PHE A 72 13.46 -12.72 -8.34
C PHE A 72 13.91 -12.56 -9.79
N GLY A 73 14.96 -11.77 -9.99
CA GLY A 73 15.57 -11.55 -11.30
C GLY A 73 14.86 -10.51 -12.16
N VAL A 74 13.83 -9.83 -11.64
CA VAL A 74 13.12 -8.75 -12.33
C VAL A 74 13.02 -7.53 -11.43
N GLU A 75 13.44 -6.37 -11.93
CA GLU A 75 13.27 -5.08 -11.27
C GLU A 75 12.32 -4.21 -12.11
N THR A 76 11.31 -3.63 -11.47
CA THR A 76 10.35 -2.70 -12.11
C THR A 76 10.44 -1.31 -11.51
N ASP A 77 9.99 -0.28 -12.24
CA ASP A 77 10.00 1.11 -11.77
C ASP A 77 9.05 1.38 -10.59
N THR A 78 7.98 0.61 -10.45
CA THR A 78 7.03 0.69 -9.34
C THR A 78 7.36 -0.25 -8.18
N LEU A 79 8.39 -1.09 -8.31
CA LEU A 79 8.71 -2.19 -7.37
C LEU A 79 7.57 -3.20 -7.19
N ASP A 80 6.66 -3.28 -8.16
CA ASP A 80 5.60 -4.26 -8.21
C ASP A 80 5.38 -4.77 -9.64
N ARG A 81 4.46 -5.73 -9.80
CA ARG A 81 4.13 -6.33 -11.10
C ARG A 81 3.38 -5.40 -12.07
N GLY A 82 2.93 -4.23 -11.61
CA GLY A 82 2.21 -3.25 -12.43
C GLY A 82 3.13 -2.27 -13.17
N GLY A 83 4.42 -2.25 -12.85
CA GLY A 83 5.42 -1.35 -13.43
C GLY A 83 6.02 -1.84 -14.73
N ARG A 84 6.84 -0.98 -15.34
CA ARG A 84 7.69 -1.33 -16.48
C ARG A 84 8.96 -2.01 -15.97
N VAL A 85 9.34 -3.11 -16.61
CA VAL A 85 10.64 -3.77 -16.35
C VAL A 85 11.79 -2.81 -16.65
N LEU A 86 12.64 -2.61 -15.66
CA LEU A 86 13.88 -1.85 -15.76
C LEU A 86 15.08 -2.75 -16.03
N ARG A 87 15.11 -3.93 -15.38
CA ARG A 87 16.23 -4.88 -15.47
C ARG A 87 15.75 -6.30 -15.30
N GLU A 88 16.46 -7.21 -15.97
CA GLU A 88 16.33 -8.66 -15.81
C GLU A 88 17.70 -9.28 -15.55
N SER A 89 17.75 -10.32 -14.73
CA SER A 89 18.98 -11.05 -14.43
C SER A 89 18.71 -12.54 -14.20
N ALA A 90 19.75 -13.35 -14.42
CA ALA A 90 19.72 -14.75 -14.03
C ALA A 90 19.60 -14.87 -12.51
N VAL A 91 18.73 -15.77 -12.05
CA VAL A 91 18.52 -16.04 -10.62
C VAL A 91 19.29 -17.29 -10.25
N ASP A 92 20.29 -17.12 -9.39
CA ASP A 92 21.01 -18.21 -8.74
C ASP A 92 20.91 -18.04 -7.22
N VAL A 93 19.73 -18.34 -6.67
CA VAL A 93 19.40 -18.18 -5.25
C VAL A 93 18.89 -19.51 -4.71
N THR A 94 19.51 -19.99 -3.65
CA THR A 94 19.02 -21.16 -2.92
C THR A 94 17.98 -20.75 -1.88
N GLU A 95 17.07 -21.65 -1.55
CA GLU A 95 16.07 -21.42 -0.50
C GLU A 95 16.73 -21.07 0.85
N ALA A 96 17.83 -21.75 1.19
CA ALA A 96 18.58 -21.48 2.41
C ALA A 96 19.13 -20.05 2.45
N ALA A 97 19.75 -19.60 1.35
CA ALA A 97 20.26 -18.23 1.23
C ALA A 97 19.15 -17.18 1.34
N LEU A 98 17.97 -17.47 0.76
CA LEU A 98 16.80 -16.61 0.86
C LEU A 98 16.28 -16.51 2.31
N ARG A 99 16.13 -17.65 3.01
CA ARG A 99 15.68 -17.66 4.41
C ARG A 99 16.63 -16.89 5.33
N ASP A 100 17.93 -17.04 5.13
CA ASP A 100 18.96 -16.28 5.87
C ASP A 100 18.89 -14.77 5.59
N ALA A 101 18.62 -14.38 4.34
CA ALA A 101 18.45 -12.99 3.96
C ALA A 101 17.20 -12.37 4.62
N ILE A 102 16.07 -13.10 4.63
CA ILE A 102 14.83 -12.67 5.28
C ILE A 102 15.02 -12.56 6.80
N ALA A 103 15.71 -13.51 7.44
CA ALA A 103 15.95 -13.47 8.88
C ALA A 103 16.69 -12.19 9.32
N LYS A 104 17.63 -11.71 8.50
CA LYS A 104 18.35 -10.44 8.71
C LYS A 104 17.49 -9.19 8.48
N ARG A 105 16.24 -9.35 8.05
CA ARG A 105 15.26 -8.29 7.83
C ARG A 105 14.15 -8.26 8.89
N ILE A 106 14.25 -9.10 9.91
CA ILE A 106 13.32 -9.10 11.05
C ILE A 106 13.84 -8.12 12.12
N GLY A 107 12.95 -7.26 12.61
CA GLY A 107 13.24 -6.26 13.65
C GLY A 107 13.11 -4.83 13.14
N GLU A 108 13.55 -3.86 13.94
CA GLU A 108 13.57 -2.45 13.54
C GLU A 108 14.65 -2.20 12.48
N GLN A 109 14.31 -1.40 11.47
CA GLN A 109 15.22 -1.10 10.36
C GLN A 109 14.84 0.22 9.69
N GLU A 110 15.86 0.88 9.13
CA GLU A 110 15.69 2.03 8.26
C GLU A 110 15.35 1.56 6.84
N GLN A 111 14.22 2.05 6.32
CA GLN A 111 13.79 1.77 4.96
C GLN A 111 13.69 3.08 4.18
N ILE A 112 14.30 3.12 3.00
CA ILE A 112 14.11 4.21 2.04
C ILE A 112 12.80 3.94 1.31
N PRO A 113 11.79 4.82 1.42
CA PRO A 113 10.52 4.61 0.74
C PRO A 113 10.64 4.66 -0.79
N PRO A 114 9.79 3.94 -1.53
CA PRO A 114 9.79 4.00 -2.99
C PRO A 114 9.34 5.36 -3.51
N MET A 115 9.82 5.72 -4.72
CA MET A 115 9.40 6.93 -5.43
C MET A 115 7.91 6.90 -5.81
N PHE A 116 7.36 5.73 -6.12
CA PHE A 116 5.91 5.55 -6.30
C PHE A 116 5.22 5.38 -4.94
N SER A 117 5.22 6.44 -4.13
CA SER A 117 4.53 6.46 -2.83
C SER A 117 3.70 7.72 -2.62
N ALA A 118 2.76 7.65 -1.67
CA ALA A 118 1.91 8.77 -1.27
C ALA A 118 2.61 9.82 -0.39
N LEU A 119 3.88 9.57 -0.01
CA LEU A 119 4.69 10.50 0.78
C LEU A 119 4.89 11.82 0.04
N LYS A 120 5.09 12.92 0.78
CA LYS A 120 5.27 14.25 0.21
C LYS A 120 6.72 14.71 0.33
N GLN A 121 7.25 15.27 -0.75
CA GLN A 121 8.50 16.03 -0.77
C GLN A 121 8.21 17.43 -1.34
N GLY A 122 8.58 18.49 -0.62
CA GLY A 122 8.30 19.87 -1.05
C GLY A 122 6.81 20.17 -1.29
N GLY A 123 5.91 19.50 -0.56
CA GLY A 123 4.45 19.66 -0.70
C GLY A 123 3.78 18.83 -1.81
N ARG A 124 4.55 18.17 -2.68
CA ARG A 124 4.04 17.30 -3.76
C ARG A 124 4.20 15.82 -3.39
N ARG A 125 3.27 14.96 -3.77
CA ARG A 125 3.39 13.51 -3.52
C ARG A 125 4.47 12.88 -4.43
N LEU A 126 5.25 11.93 -3.92
CA LEU A 126 6.37 11.33 -4.64
C LEU A 126 5.91 10.64 -5.94
N TYR A 127 4.77 9.96 -5.96
CA TYR A 127 4.26 9.36 -7.21
C TYR A 127 3.93 10.40 -8.30
N HIS A 128 3.58 11.65 -7.92
CA HIS A 128 3.38 12.72 -8.92
C HIS A 128 4.70 13.18 -9.52
N LEU A 129 5.80 13.14 -8.74
CA LEU A 129 7.14 13.44 -9.23
C LEU A 129 7.67 12.30 -10.10
N ALA A 130 7.46 11.05 -9.69
CA ALA A 130 7.89 9.87 -10.43
C ALA A 130 7.24 9.75 -11.82
N ARG A 131 5.99 10.23 -11.98
CA ARG A 131 5.28 10.25 -13.28
C ARG A 131 5.60 11.46 -14.16
N ALA A 132 6.31 12.46 -13.63
CA ALA A 132 6.64 13.70 -14.35
C ALA A 132 8.06 13.68 -14.96
N GLY A 133 8.82 12.61 -14.72
CA GLY A 133 10.04 12.23 -15.43
C GLY A 133 9.89 10.82 -16.01
#